data_AF-T0PE30-F1
#
_entry.id   AF-T0PE30-F1
#
_cell.length_a   1.000
_cell.length_b   1.000
_cell.length_c   1.000
_cell.angle_alpha   90.00
_cell.angle_beta   90.00
_cell.angle_gamma   90.00
#
_symmetry.space_group_name_H-M   'P 1'
#
loop_
_entity.id
_entity.type
_entity.pdbx_description
1 polymer ?
#
loop_
_entity_poly.entity_id
_entity_poly.type
_entity_poly.pdbx_seq_one_letter_code
_entity_poly.pdbx_strand_id
1 'polypeptide(L)' 'MDKKRLSIGFFDSGVGGISVLREAMKLMPNENYIYFGRFKKCSLWS' A
#
# COMPACT_ATOMS: atom_id res chain seq x y z
N MET A 1 -3.27 22.47 9.86
CA MET A 1 -2.63 21.14 9.76
C MET A 1 -2.13 20.98 8.33
N ASP A 2 -0.82 20.90 8.13
CA ASP A 2 -0.23 20.86 6.80
C ASP A 2 -0.44 19.48 6.15
N LYS A 3 -1.36 19.40 5.19
CA LYS A 3 -1.70 18.14 4.51
C LYS A 3 -0.53 17.54 3.71
N LYS A 4 0.47 18.34 3.33
CA LYS A 4 1.69 17.89 2.64
C LYS A 4 2.59 16.97 3.46
N ARG A 5 2.38 16.88 4.78
CA ARG A 5 3.14 15.97 5.67
C ARG A 5 2.40 14.65 5.94
N LEU A 6 1.20 14.49 5.41
CA LEU A 6 0.40 13.29 5.63
C LEU A 6 0.85 12.19 4.66
N SER A 7 0.90 10.95 5.15
CA SER A 7 1.24 9.79 4.33
C SER A 7 0.08 9.38 3.41
N ILE A 8 0.41 8.86 2.24
CA ILE A 8 -0.52 8.28 1.27
C ILE A 8 -0.78 6.82 1.65
N GLY A 9 -2.03 6.52 2.00
CA GLY A 9 -2.46 5.17 2.35
C GLY A 9 -2.94 4.37 1.14
N PHE A 10 -2.40 3.17 0.95
CA PHE A 10 -2.86 2.16 0.00
C PHE A 10 -3.51 1.02 0.77
N PHE A 11 -4.75 0.69 0.42
CA PHE A 11 -5.49 -0.43 1.00
C PHE A 11 -5.82 -1.45 -0.08
N ASP A 12 -5.39 -2.70 0.12
CA ASP A 12 -5.66 -3.79 -0.80
C ASP A 12 -6.20 -5.04 -0.09
N SER A 13 -7.01 -5.78 -0.83
CA SER A 13 -7.57 -7.07 -0.43
C SER A 13 -6.60 -8.25 -0.63
N GLY A 14 -5.44 -8.03 -1.26
CA GLY A 14 -4.43 -9.06 -1.55
C GLY A 14 -3.03 -8.51 -1.87
N VAL A 15 -2.38 -9.08 -2.90
CA VAL A 15 -1.02 -8.72 -3.36
C VAL A 15 -0.99 -7.81 -4.59
N GLY A 16 -2.15 -7.60 -5.23
CA GLY A 16 -2.24 -6.85 -6.48
C GLY A 16 -1.93 -5.36 -6.33
N GLY A 17 -2.24 -4.79 -5.16
CA GLY A 17 -2.03 -3.40 -4.80
C GLY A 17 -0.56 -2.98 -4.76
N ILE A 18 0.37 -3.92 -4.66
CA ILE A 18 1.82 -3.64 -4.73
C ILE A 18 2.20 -3.08 -6.10
N SER A 19 1.52 -3.51 -7.18
CA SER A 19 1.78 -3.01 -8.53
C SER A 19 1.45 -1.52 -8.65
N VAL A 20 0.37 -1.09 -8.02
CA VAL A 20 -0.06 0.32 -8.01
C VAL A 20 0.87 1.14 -7.11
N LEU A 21 1.21 0.63 -5.92
CA LEU A 21 2.19 1.27 -5.03
C LEU A 21 3.53 1.50 -5.73
N ARG A 22 4.02 0.49 -6.48
CA ARG A 22 5.28 0.58 -7.23
C ARG A 22 5.25 1.70 -8.26
N GLU A 23 4.14 1.90 -8.97
CA GLU A 23 4.03 2.97 -9.94
C GLU A 23 3.90 4.34 -9.28
N ALA A 24 3.17 4.43 -8.16
CA ALA A 24 3.09 5.64 -7.36
C ALA A 24 4.46 6.10 -6.84
N MET A 25 5.28 5.16 -6.33
CA MET A 25 6.64 5.45 -5.87
C MET A 25 7.56 5.96 -6.99
N LYS A 26 7.37 5.52 -8.25
CA LYS A 26 8.14 6.05 -9.39
C LYS A 26 7.74 7.48 -9.75
N LEU A 27 6.44 7.77 -9.75
CA LEU A 27 5.91 9.08 -10.14
C LEU A 27 6.10 10.13 -9.05
N MET A 28 6.06 9.72 -7.77
CA MET A 28 6.11 10.59 -6.60
C MET A 28 7.08 10.00 -5.55
N PRO A 29 8.40 10.02 -5.81
CA PRO A 29 9.39 9.36 -4.96
C PRO A 29 9.59 10.03 -3.59
N ASN A 30 9.16 11.28 -3.43
CA ASN A 30 9.36 12.06 -2.20
C ASN A 30 8.18 11.98 -1.22
N GLU A 31 7.13 11.22 -1.54
CA GLU A 31 5.97 11.05 -0.69
C GLU A 31 6.14 9.87 0.28
N ASN A 32 5.50 9.96 1.43
CA ASN A 32 5.48 8.87 2.41
C ASN A 32 4.29 7.96 2.14
N TYR A 33 4.51 6.63 2.11
CA TYR A 33 3.47 5.65 1.80
C TYR A 33 3.20 4.69 2.95
N ILE A 34 1.95 4.32 3.14
CA ILE A 34 1.51 3.26 4.06
C ILE A 34 0.72 2.24 3.24
N TYR A 35 1.17 1.00 3.17
CA TYR A 35 0.45 -0.08 2.49
C TYR A 35 -0.17 -1.04 3.51
N PHE A 36 -1.48 -1.20 3.44
CA PHE A 36 -2.22 -2.18 4.24
C PHE A 36 -2.86 -3.20 3.31
N GLY A 37 -2.27 -4.40 3.25
CA GLY A 37 -2.77 -5.53 2.46
C GLY A 37 -3.29 -6.64 3.35
N ARG A 38 -4.48 -7.18 3.06
CA ARG A 38 -4.94 -8.44 3.67
C ARG A 38 -4.36 -9.63 2.91
N PHE A 39 -3.31 -10.24 3.46
CA PHE A 39 -2.93 -11.58 3.04
C PHE A 39 -3.94 -12.56 3.64
N LYS A 40 -5.00 -12.92 2.87
CA LYS A 40 -5.85 -14.05 3.26
C LYS A 40 -4.95 -15.28 3.39
N LYS A 41 -4.73 -15.73 4.62
CA LYS A 41 -4.20 -17.06 4.88
C LYS A 41 -5.33 -18.05 4.63
N CYS A 42 -5.51 -18.46 3.37
CA CYS A 42 -6.48 -19.49 3.02
C CYS A 42 -5.99 -20.84 3.54
N SER A 43 -6.58 -21.28 4.65
CA SER A 43 -6.96 -22.69 4.95
C SER A 43 -5.94 -23.80 4.64
N LEU A 44 -4.71 -23.66 5.12
CA LEU A 44 -3.72 -24.75 5.26
C LEU A 44 -3.00 -24.66 6.62
N TRP A 45 -3.79 -24.41 7.67
CA TRP A 45 -3.46 -24.79 9.04
C TRP A 45 -4.47 -25.88 9.41
N SER A 46 -4.21 -27.08 8.93
CA SER A 46 -4.66 -28.31 9.56
C SER A 46 -3.49 -28.86 10.35
#